data_AF-A0A0S7YJB2-F1
#
_entry.id   AF-A0A0S7YJB2-F1
#
_cell.length_a   1.000
_cell.length_b   1.000
_cell.length_c   1.000
_cell.angle_alpha   90.00
_cell.angle_beta   90.00
_cell.angle_gamma   90.00
#
_symmetry.space_group_name_H-M   'P 1'
#
loop_
_entity.id
_entity.type
_entity.pdbx_description
1 polymer ?
#
loop_
_entity_poly.entity_id
_entity_poly.type
_entity_poly.pdbx_seq_one_letter_code
_entity_poly.pdbx_strand_id
1 'polypeptide(L)'
;MSPEETKQLFNQRLGRYQAAIALEPTDRIPIATGSNYFAEIYSGNTQQQTLYDPQKWLEAEEIFIRDFPEIDVLRNNRIYGPLYDAIDCKTYRLPGRDLPPDTQFQFVEKEYMKPDEYDILIDDPKRFLFDCFLPRVLGEFAEKGTPRSYIAFLKAGMAQMMMGQVMRNRAVYLEQTHGMPQPMTGAFLAPFDVIADAMRGLTGIMTDLYRCPEKLKAACEVVVHEIANFALATADPFRRYPIFVPTHKAMFLSPEQFDEFYWPSFKKTIEILIEAGYTVRAYLEGDWSAHLHRLRELPKGKVVCDIDSQGDIFTAKEILGGYQCIAGGVKDSQLILGTPQQMRSHVKLLCETVGKDGGFMISGGCNFPYTTKAENLRALIDAVLEFGVYDSSISPQPRKPDPQRQAVPGLEPQQMLTPWASKLSELGGVQGDEALIRTSWEQLESMAYNWMWQWVM
;
A
#
# COMPACT_ATOMS: atom_id res chain seq x y z
N MET A 1 1.55 9.71 -29.33
CA MET A 1 1.24 11.00 -28.69
C MET A 1 2.52 11.81 -28.65
N SER A 2 2.45 13.11 -28.91
CA SER A 2 3.56 14.03 -28.66
C SER A 2 3.82 14.16 -27.14
N PRO A 3 5.02 14.60 -26.70
CA PRO A 3 5.29 14.82 -25.27
C PRO A 3 4.27 15.74 -24.58
N GLU A 4 3.75 16.74 -25.31
CA GLU A 4 2.76 17.67 -24.78
C GLU A 4 1.38 17.00 -24.62
N GLU A 5 0.94 16.20 -25.61
CA GLU A 5 -0.29 15.40 -25.50
C GLU A 5 -0.22 14.40 -24.33
N THR A 6 0.93 13.73 -24.17
CA THR A 6 1.12 12.77 -23.06
C THR A 6 1.06 13.47 -21.71
N LYS A 7 1.68 14.65 -21.58
CA LYS A 7 1.62 15.45 -20.36
C LYS A 7 0.20 15.95 -20.06
N GLN A 8 -0.55 16.36 -21.07
CA GLN A 8 -1.95 16.76 -20.92
C GLN A 8 -2.82 15.58 -20.46
N LEU A 9 -2.61 14.39 -21.03
CA LEU A 9 -3.29 13.17 -20.61
C LEU A 9 -2.97 12.78 -19.16
N PHE A 10 -1.69 12.86 -18.76
CA PHE A 10 -1.28 12.66 -17.37
C PHE A 10 -2.00 13.62 -16.43
N ASN A 11 -2.01 14.90 -16.76
CA ASN A 11 -2.66 15.92 -15.95
C ASN A 11 -4.16 15.67 -15.83
N GLN A 12 -4.82 15.30 -16.93
CA GLN A 12 -6.24 14.98 -16.94
C GLN A 12 -6.56 13.78 -16.02
N ARG A 13 -5.80 12.68 -16.14
CA ARG A 13 -5.98 11.49 -15.31
C ARG A 13 -5.70 11.76 -13.83
N LEU A 14 -4.56 12.38 -13.52
CA LEU A 14 -4.17 12.68 -12.14
C LEU A 14 -5.11 13.70 -11.50
N GLY A 15 -5.51 14.74 -12.24
CA GLY A 15 -6.48 15.72 -11.78
C GLY A 15 -7.82 15.09 -11.46
N ARG A 16 -8.35 14.24 -12.35
CA ARG A 16 -9.61 13.50 -12.13
C ARG A 16 -9.52 12.61 -10.90
N TYR A 17 -8.43 11.86 -10.76
CA TYR A 17 -8.18 10.99 -9.61
C TYR A 17 -8.17 11.80 -8.31
N GLN A 18 -7.38 12.86 -8.25
CA GLN A 18 -7.26 13.71 -7.06
C GLN A 18 -8.56 14.43 -6.70
N ALA A 19 -9.31 14.92 -7.69
CA ALA A 19 -10.61 15.55 -7.50
C ALA A 19 -11.63 14.57 -6.91
N ALA A 20 -11.71 13.34 -7.43
CA ALA A 20 -12.58 12.31 -6.88
C ALA A 20 -12.26 11.98 -5.41
N ILE A 21 -10.97 11.87 -5.04
CA ILE A 21 -10.54 11.66 -3.64
C ILE A 21 -11.05 12.77 -2.73
N ALA A 22 -10.93 14.03 -3.18
CA ALA A 22 -11.36 15.19 -2.39
C ALA A 22 -12.86 15.49 -2.49
N LEU A 23 -13.63 14.64 -3.17
CA LEU A 23 -15.06 14.81 -3.39
C LEU A 23 -15.40 16.09 -4.18
N GLU A 24 -14.50 16.48 -5.08
CA GLU A 24 -14.68 17.60 -5.99
C GLU A 24 -15.34 17.11 -7.30
N PRO A 25 -16.02 18.00 -8.05
CA PRO A 25 -16.60 17.64 -9.35
C PRO A 25 -15.54 17.09 -10.33
N THR A 26 -15.90 16.02 -11.04
CA THR A 26 -15.10 15.42 -12.11
C THR A 26 -15.88 15.38 -13.42
N ASP A 27 -15.18 15.16 -14.53
CA ASP A 27 -15.78 14.99 -15.86
C ASP A 27 -16.50 13.64 -16.01
N ARG A 28 -15.95 12.59 -15.40
CA ARG A 28 -16.55 11.25 -15.31
C ARG A 28 -16.08 10.51 -14.07
N ILE A 29 -16.71 9.37 -13.78
CA ILE A 29 -16.23 8.39 -12.81
C ILE A 29 -14.82 7.92 -13.22
N PRO A 30 -13.83 8.01 -12.32
CA PRO A 30 -12.51 7.44 -12.57
C PRO A 30 -12.56 5.91 -12.58
N ILE A 31 -11.83 5.29 -13.51
CA ILE A 31 -11.54 3.85 -13.55
C ILE A 31 -10.15 3.68 -12.93
N ALA A 32 -10.12 3.51 -11.61
CA ALA A 32 -8.92 3.72 -10.82
C ALA A 32 -8.71 2.64 -9.77
N THR A 33 -8.53 1.40 -10.23
CA THR A 33 -8.16 0.29 -9.32
C THR A 33 -6.80 0.55 -8.68
N GLY A 34 -6.68 0.23 -7.39
CA GLY A 34 -5.42 0.41 -6.68
C GLY A 34 -4.41 -0.68 -7.01
N SER A 35 -4.89 -1.88 -7.36
CA SER A 35 -4.09 -3.07 -7.67
C SER A 35 -4.66 -3.78 -8.88
N ASN A 36 -3.81 -4.10 -9.85
CA ASN A 36 -4.21 -4.78 -11.07
C ASN A 36 -3.27 -5.94 -11.37
N TYR A 37 -3.59 -7.13 -10.87
CA TYR A 37 -2.79 -8.33 -11.16
C TYR A 37 -3.10 -8.91 -12.54
N PHE A 38 -4.19 -8.47 -13.18
CA PHE A 38 -4.56 -8.88 -14.52
C PHE A 38 -3.59 -8.36 -15.58
N ALA A 39 -3.12 -7.12 -15.47
CA ALA A 39 -2.22 -6.51 -16.45
C ALA A 39 -0.98 -7.37 -16.75
N GLU A 40 -0.46 -8.05 -15.73
CA GLU A 40 0.78 -8.80 -15.78
C GLU A 40 0.61 -10.16 -16.48
N ILE A 41 -0.56 -10.80 -16.28
CA ILE A 41 -0.87 -12.10 -16.88
C ILE A 41 -1.47 -11.94 -18.27
N TYR A 42 -2.19 -10.83 -18.50
CA TYR A 42 -2.76 -10.49 -19.79
C TYR A 42 -1.70 -10.40 -20.90
N SER A 43 -0.49 -9.97 -20.58
CA SER A 43 0.62 -9.90 -21.54
C SER A 43 1.25 -11.25 -21.89
N GLY A 44 0.82 -12.34 -21.24
CA GLY A 44 1.37 -13.68 -21.43
C GLY A 44 2.62 -13.98 -20.59
N ASN A 45 2.99 -13.09 -19.66
CA ASN A 45 4.07 -13.36 -18.71
C ASN A 45 3.62 -14.33 -17.62
N THR A 46 4.57 -15.14 -17.13
CA THR A 46 4.38 -15.87 -15.88
C THR A 46 4.56 -14.92 -14.69
N GLN A 47 3.96 -15.23 -13.54
CA GLN A 47 4.14 -14.43 -12.31
C GLN A 47 5.62 -14.40 -11.90
N GLN A 48 6.36 -15.50 -12.09
CA GLN A 48 7.81 -15.52 -11.87
C GLN A 48 8.54 -14.47 -12.73
N GLN A 49 8.21 -14.38 -14.01
CA GLN A 49 8.86 -13.42 -14.92
C GLN A 49 8.63 -11.99 -14.45
N THR A 50 7.40 -11.62 -14.08
CA THR A 50 7.11 -10.28 -13.55
C THR A 50 7.88 -9.95 -12.27
N LEU A 51 8.09 -10.93 -11.39
CA LEU A 51 8.77 -10.74 -10.09
C LEU A 51 10.31 -10.66 -10.20
N TYR A 52 10.90 -11.25 -11.25
CA TYR A 52 12.35 -11.38 -11.43
C TYR A 52 12.92 -10.57 -12.58
N ASP A 53 12.09 -10.16 -13.54
CA ASP A 53 12.50 -9.45 -14.76
C ASP A 53 11.74 -8.10 -14.86
N PRO A 54 12.38 -6.99 -14.43
CA PRO A 54 11.79 -5.66 -14.52
C PRO A 54 11.40 -5.23 -15.93
N GLN A 55 12.07 -5.74 -16.96
CA GLN A 55 11.80 -5.39 -18.35
C GLN A 55 10.49 -6.06 -18.80
N LYS A 56 10.32 -7.35 -18.50
CA LYS A 56 9.06 -8.06 -18.77
C LYS A 56 7.88 -7.45 -18.02
N TRP A 57 8.11 -7.00 -16.79
CA TRP A 57 7.06 -6.30 -16.05
C TRP A 57 6.66 -5.00 -16.74
N LEU A 58 7.62 -4.18 -17.17
CA LEU A 58 7.33 -2.96 -17.91
C LEU A 58 6.57 -3.25 -19.22
N GLU A 59 7.02 -4.25 -20.00
CA GLU A 59 6.37 -4.67 -21.25
C GLU A 59 4.91 -5.09 -21.03
N ALA A 60 4.61 -5.76 -19.90
CA ALA A 60 3.25 -6.13 -19.55
C ALA A 60 2.34 -4.92 -19.34
N GLU A 61 2.85 -3.90 -18.67
CA GLU A 61 2.13 -2.65 -18.44
C GLU A 61 1.93 -1.88 -19.74
N GLU A 62 2.92 -1.85 -20.63
CA GLU A 62 2.78 -1.22 -21.95
C GLU A 62 1.69 -1.90 -22.79
N ILE A 63 1.67 -3.24 -22.81
CA ILE A 63 0.62 -4.01 -23.49
C ILE A 63 -0.75 -3.70 -22.89
N PHE A 64 -0.87 -3.69 -21.57
CA PHE A 64 -2.11 -3.37 -20.88
C PHE A 64 -2.59 -1.95 -21.20
N ILE A 65 -1.70 -0.94 -21.13
CA ILE A 65 -2.06 0.45 -21.40
C ILE A 65 -2.44 0.66 -22.86
N ARG A 66 -1.76 -0.01 -23.79
CA ARG A 66 -2.10 0.03 -25.22
C ARG A 66 -3.51 -0.49 -25.47
N ASP A 67 -3.88 -1.59 -24.81
CA ASP A 67 -5.15 -2.28 -25.05
C ASP A 67 -6.30 -1.70 -24.19
N PHE A 68 -5.98 -1.02 -23.09
CA PHE A 68 -6.92 -0.36 -22.16
C PHE A 68 -6.50 1.08 -21.81
N PRO A 69 -6.35 1.97 -22.82
CA PRO A 69 -5.86 3.34 -22.59
C PRO A 69 -6.81 4.22 -21.78
N GLU A 70 -8.03 3.79 -21.51
CA GLU A 70 -9.04 4.60 -20.81
C GLU A 70 -8.96 4.50 -19.28
N ILE A 71 -8.14 3.57 -18.77
CA ILE A 71 -7.81 3.47 -17.35
C ILE A 71 -7.12 4.76 -16.86
N ASP A 72 -7.45 5.18 -15.65
CA ASP A 72 -6.97 6.46 -15.09
C ASP A 72 -5.70 6.32 -14.24
N VAL A 73 -5.46 5.15 -13.65
CA VAL A 73 -4.24 4.88 -12.87
C VAL A 73 -3.82 3.42 -13.04
N LEU A 74 -2.51 3.16 -12.98
CA LEU A 74 -1.96 1.80 -13.04
C LEU A 74 -0.88 1.61 -11.98
N ARG A 75 -1.02 0.57 -11.14
CA ARG A 75 -0.07 0.25 -10.08
C ARG A 75 1.24 -0.27 -10.65
N ASN A 76 2.35 0.36 -10.28
CA ASN A 76 3.70 -0.08 -10.65
C ASN A 76 4.49 -0.80 -9.55
N ASN A 77 3.96 -0.94 -8.32
CA ASN A 77 4.69 -1.52 -7.20
C ASN A 77 4.29 -2.98 -6.92
N ARG A 78 5.27 -3.82 -6.59
CA ARG A 78 5.15 -5.26 -6.27
C ARG A 78 6.42 -5.76 -5.59
N ILE A 79 6.34 -6.98 -5.07
CA ILE A 79 7.49 -7.78 -4.62
C ILE A 79 8.54 -7.88 -5.72
N TYR A 80 9.79 -7.63 -5.35
CA TYR A 80 10.96 -7.87 -6.18
C TYR A 80 11.67 -9.14 -5.71
N GLY A 81 11.51 -10.26 -6.43
CA GLY A 81 11.97 -11.58 -6.02
C GLY A 81 13.44 -11.63 -5.56
N PRO A 82 14.40 -11.01 -6.28
CA PRO A 82 15.81 -11.02 -5.89
C PRO A 82 16.10 -10.45 -4.49
N LEU A 83 15.32 -9.46 -4.03
CA LEU A 83 15.47 -8.93 -2.66
C LEU A 83 15.08 -9.98 -1.61
N TYR A 84 14.00 -10.72 -1.85
CA TYR A 84 13.52 -11.77 -0.95
C TYR A 84 14.44 -12.99 -0.95
N ASP A 85 15.08 -13.29 -2.08
CA ASP A 85 16.10 -14.33 -2.20
C ASP A 85 17.41 -13.96 -1.50
N ALA A 86 17.81 -12.68 -1.54
CA ALA A 86 19.07 -12.22 -0.96
C ALA A 86 19.20 -12.51 0.55
N ILE A 87 18.06 -12.59 1.23
CA ILE A 87 17.90 -12.73 2.68
C ILE A 87 17.15 -14.00 3.12
N ASP A 88 16.78 -14.87 2.17
CA ASP A 88 15.96 -16.06 2.40
C ASP A 88 14.69 -15.75 3.21
N CYS A 89 13.85 -14.87 2.67
CA CYS A 89 12.59 -14.46 3.31
C CYS A 89 11.63 -15.66 3.42
N LYS A 90 11.22 -15.99 4.66
CA LYS A 90 10.38 -17.15 4.98
C LYS A 90 8.88 -16.84 5.09
N THR A 91 8.52 -15.57 5.15
CA THR A 91 7.11 -15.11 5.23
C THR A 91 6.44 -15.10 3.86
N TYR A 92 7.17 -15.41 2.78
CA TYR A 92 6.63 -15.46 1.42
C TYR A 92 7.06 -16.73 0.69
N ARG A 93 6.13 -17.29 -0.08
CA ARG A 93 6.41 -18.30 -1.10
C ARG A 93 6.33 -17.67 -2.48
N LEU A 94 7.42 -17.74 -3.24
CA LEU A 94 7.55 -17.06 -4.53
C LEU A 94 7.32 -18.01 -5.72
N PRO A 95 6.68 -17.56 -6.81
CA PRO A 95 6.56 -18.32 -8.05
C PRO A 95 7.92 -18.64 -8.66
N GLY A 96 8.07 -19.90 -9.07
CA GLY A 96 9.30 -20.45 -9.66
C GLY A 96 10.41 -20.76 -8.65
N ARG A 97 10.25 -20.35 -7.38
CA ARG A 97 11.14 -20.72 -6.26
C ARG A 97 10.47 -21.75 -5.35
N ASP A 98 9.31 -21.41 -4.81
CA ASP A 98 8.55 -22.21 -3.84
C ASP A 98 7.22 -22.74 -4.39
N LEU A 99 6.73 -22.13 -5.47
CA LEU A 99 5.44 -22.38 -6.13
C LEU A 99 5.67 -22.59 -7.64
N PRO A 100 4.70 -23.16 -8.38
CA PRO A 100 4.74 -23.14 -9.83
C PRO A 100 4.91 -21.71 -10.39
N PRO A 101 5.57 -21.53 -11.55
CA PRO A 101 5.89 -20.21 -12.09
C PRO A 101 4.68 -19.34 -12.41
N ASP A 102 3.53 -19.97 -12.68
CA ASP A 102 2.26 -19.32 -13.05
C ASP A 102 1.31 -19.08 -11.86
N THR A 103 1.81 -19.23 -10.63
CA THR A 103 1.02 -19.06 -9.41
C THR A 103 1.31 -17.71 -8.76
N GLN A 104 0.29 -17.06 -8.18
CA GLN A 104 0.53 -15.86 -7.39
C GLN A 104 1.40 -16.18 -6.16
N PHE A 105 2.25 -15.25 -5.74
CA PHE A 105 2.98 -15.39 -4.48
C PHE A 105 2.02 -15.58 -3.30
N GLN A 106 2.46 -16.27 -2.25
CA GLN A 106 1.65 -16.50 -1.06
C GLN A 106 2.36 -15.96 0.17
N PHE A 107 1.63 -15.24 1.01
CA PHE A 107 2.08 -14.90 2.35
C PHE A 107 1.94 -16.12 3.27
N VAL A 108 2.95 -16.35 4.11
CA VAL A 108 3.02 -17.47 5.05
C VAL A 108 2.91 -16.91 6.46
N GLU A 109 1.67 -16.84 6.94
CA GLU A 109 1.38 -16.39 8.30
C GLU A 109 1.75 -17.49 9.31
N LYS A 110 2.53 -17.13 10.34
CA LYS A 110 2.89 -18.00 11.48
C LYS A 110 3.07 -17.17 12.75
N GLU A 111 3.18 -17.89 13.87
CA GLU A 111 3.53 -17.32 15.17
C GLU A 111 5.06 -17.13 15.27
N TYR A 112 5.57 -15.99 14.79
CA TYR A 112 6.98 -15.60 14.83
C TYR A 112 7.38 -14.84 16.10
N MET A 113 6.41 -14.34 16.86
CA MET A 113 6.55 -13.74 18.19
C MET A 113 5.81 -14.59 19.19
N LYS A 114 6.34 -14.77 20.39
CA LYS A 114 5.69 -15.50 21.50
C LYS A 114 4.96 -14.53 22.46
N PRO A 115 3.99 -15.02 23.25
CA PRO A 115 3.25 -14.16 24.18
C PRO A 115 4.13 -13.49 25.27
N ASP A 116 5.22 -14.12 25.67
CA ASP A 116 6.16 -13.59 26.67
C ASP A 116 7.14 -12.57 26.08
N GLU A 117 7.09 -12.30 24.78
CA GLU A 117 7.97 -11.35 24.09
C GLU A 117 7.33 -9.97 23.87
N TYR A 118 6.07 -9.76 24.28
CA TYR A 118 5.41 -8.44 24.20
C TYR A 118 6.20 -7.35 24.91
N ASP A 119 6.73 -7.63 26.10
CA ASP A 119 7.47 -6.63 26.86
C ASP A 119 8.77 -6.23 26.13
N ILE A 120 9.39 -7.16 25.40
CA ILE A 120 10.58 -6.85 24.59
C ILE A 120 10.22 -5.90 23.43
N LEU A 121 9.10 -6.16 22.75
CA LEU A 121 8.60 -5.29 21.68
C LEU A 121 8.24 -3.89 22.21
N ILE A 122 7.54 -3.82 23.35
CA ILE A 122 7.08 -2.56 23.94
C ILE A 122 8.28 -1.73 24.43
N ASP A 123 9.23 -2.35 25.12
CA ASP A 123 10.36 -1.65 25.72
C ASP A 123 11.40 -1.21 24.68
N ASP A 124 11.68 -2.07 23.69
CA ASP A 124 12.71 -1.80 22.69
C ASP A 124 12.42 -2.52 21.35
N PRO A 125 11.63 -1.90 20.44
CA PRO A 125 11.22 -2.50 19.18
C PRO A 125 12.39 -2.95 18.30
N LYS A 126 13.47 -2.17 18.22
CA LYS A 126 14.67 -2.54 17.44
C LYS A 126 15.36 -3.77 18.02
N ARG A 127 15.42 -3.88 19.36
CA ARG A 127 15.96 -5.07 20.01
C ARG A 127 15.07 -6.27 19.73
N PHE A 128 13.75 -6.14 19.86
CA PHE A 128 12.81 -7.21 19.49
C PHE A 128 13.01 -7.66 18.04
N LEU A 129 13.12 -6.72 17.09
CA LEU A 129 13.32 -7.05 15.69
C LEU A 129 14.62 -7.84 15.46
N PHE A 130 15.74 -7.37 16.00
CA PHE A 130 17.01 -8.07 15.81
C PHE A 130 17.13 -9.36 16.60
N ASP A 131 16.66 -9.39 17.86
CA ASP A 131 16.88 -10.51 18.78
C ASP A 131 15.85 -11.62 18.64
N CYS A 132 14.62 -11.28 18.28
CA CYS A 132 13.52 -12.24 18.19
C CYS A 132 13.05 -12.42 16.75
N PHE A 133 12.60 -11.35 16.09
CA PHE A 133 11.81 -11.46 14.87
C PHE A 133 12.62 -11.81 13.61
N LEU A 134 13.57 -10.94 13.22
CA LEU A 134 14.33 -11.08 11.97
C LEU A 134 15.07 -12.42 11.84
N PRO A 135 15.71 -12.98 12.89
CA PRO A 135 16.35 -14.30 12.80
C PRO A 135 15.37 -15.44 12.50
N ARG A 136 14.07 -15.27 12.82
CA ARG A 136 13.03 -16.27 12.57
C ARG A 136 12.49 -16.19 11.15
N VAL A 137 12.38 -14.98 10.60
CA VAL A 137 11.77 -14.73 9.27
C VAL A 137 12.79 -14.61 8.13
N LEU A 138 14.05 -14.26 8.42
CA LEU A 138 15.12 -14.12 7.43
C LEU A 138 16.13 -15.25 7.62
N GLY A 139 16.11 -16.24 6.73
CA GLY A 139 16.94 -17.45 6.88
C GLY A 139 18.44 -17.19 6.84
N GLU A 140 18.88 -16.22 6.05
CA GLU A 140 20.29 -15.81 6.01
C GLU A 140 20.76 -15.11 7.31
N PHE A 141 19.82 -14.75 8.19
CA PHE A 141 20.09 -14.14 9.49
C PHE A 141 19.77 -15.05 10.69
N ALA A 142 19.42 -16.33 10.45
CA ALA A 142 19.17 -17.29 11.52
C ALA A 142 20.42 -17.51 12.40
N GLU A 143 21.61 -17.50 11.79
CA GLU A 143 22.90 -17.58 12.48
C GLU A 143 23.64 -16.24 12.42
N LYS A 144 23.45 -15.43 13.46
CA LYS A 144 24.05 -14.10 13.57
C LYS A 144 25.58 -14.15 13.66
N GLY A 145 26.23 -13.13 13.12
CA GLY A 145 27.67 -12.90 13.30
C GLY A 145 28.58 -13.72 12.39
N THR A 146 28.01 -14.43 11.41
CA THR A 146 28.75 -15.22 10.42
C THR A 146 29.08 -14.38 9.19
N PRO A 147 30.18 -14.67 8.45
CA PRO A 147 30.45 -14.01 7.16
C PRO A 147 29.27 -14.06 6.18
N ARG A 148 28.52 -15.17 6.19
CA ARG A 148 27.31 -15.34 5.37
C ARG A 148 26.24 -14.31 5.76
N SER A 149 25.94 -14.17 7.05
CA SER A 149 24.97 -13.19 7.54
C SER A 149 25.35 -11.74 7.20
N TYR A 150 26.64 -11.37 7.29
CA TYR A 150 27.11 -10.03 6.91
C TYR A 150 26.97 -9.75 5.42
N ILE A 151 27.33 -10.72 4.58
CA ILE A 151 27.17 -10.60 3.12
C ILE A 151 25.68 -10.56 2.74
N ALA A 152 24.80 -11.25 3.46
CA ALA A 152 23.37 -11.18 3.24
C ALA A 152 22.82 -9.75 3.44
N PHE A 153 23.19 -9.05 4.51
CA PHE A 153 22.82 -7.63 4.69
C PHE A 153 23.34 -6.74 3.56
N LEU A 154 24.59 -6.93 3.13
CA LEU A 154 25.16 -6.17 2.01
C LEU A 154 24.35 -6.42 0.72
N LYS A 155 24.07 -7.68 0.38
CA LYS A 155 23.22 -8.04 -0.77
C LYS A 155 21.82 -7.43 -0.64
N ALA A 156 21.23 -7.48 0.55
CA ALA A 156 19.89 -6.96 0.81
C ALA A 156 19.83 -5.44 0.57
N GLY A 157 20.82 -4.70 1.08
CA GLY A 157 20.92 -3.26 0.84
C GLY A 157 21.05 -2.91 -0.64
N MET A 158 21.89 -3.64 -1.38
CA MET A 158 22.01 -3.47 -2.84
C MET A 158 20.71 -3.83 -3.58
N ALA A 159 20.07 -4.94 -3.23
CA ALA A 159 18.81 -5.37 -3.83
C ALA A 159 17.67 -4.40 -3.52
N GLN A 160 17.65 -3.80 -2.32
CA GLN A 160 16.70 -2.75 -1.94
C GLN A 160 16.90 -1.50 -2.80
N MET A 161 18.15 -1.06 -3.01
CA MET A 161 18.45 0.06 -3.90
C MET A 161 18.03 -0.23 -5.34
N MET A 162 18.29 -1.45 -5.83
CA MET A 162 17.86 -1.90 -7.16
C MET A 162 16.33 -1.88 -7.28
N MET A 163 15.60 -2.40 -6.29
CA MET A 163 14.14 -2.34 -6.26
C MET A 163 13.65 -0.90 -6.33
N GLY A 164 14.20 0.00 -5.51
CA GLY A 164 13.85 1.42 -5.53
C GLY A 164 14.10 2.09 -6.88
N GLN A 165 15.22 1.76 -7.56
CA GLN A 165 15.52 2.25 -8.91
C GLN A 165 14.55 1.70 -9.96
N VAL A 166 14.26 0.39 -9.92
CA VAL A 166 13.30 -0.25 -10.83
C VAL A 166 11.91 0.40 -10.71
N MET A 167 11.39 0.56 -9.49
CA MET A 167 10.07 1.17 -9.28
C MET A 167 10.05 2.62 -9.75
N ARG A 168 11.07 3.41 -9.42
CA ARG A 168 11.16 4.82 -9.84
C ARG A 168 11.23 4.96 -11.35
N ASN A 169 12.13 4.23 -12.00
CA ASN A 169 12.35 4.36 -13.44
C ASN A 169 11.10 3.94 -14.22
N ARG A 170 10.42 2.88 -13.80
CA ARG A 170 9.15 2.46 -14.39
C ARG A 170 8.05 3.49 -14.16
N ALA A 171 7.92 4.05 -12.96
CA ALA A 171 6.97 5.14 -12.69
C ALA A 171 7.15 6.31 -13.65
N VAL A 172 8.40 6.80 -13.76
CA VAL A 172 8.76 7.94 -14.61
C VAL A 172 8.53 7.62 -16.09
N TYR A 173 8.87 6.41 -16.52
CA TYR A 173 8.62 5.97 -17.89
C TYR A 173 7.14 6.00 -18.22
N LEU A 174 6.29 5.29 -17.45
CA LEU A 174 4.85 5.22 -17.68
C LEU A 174 4.17 6.60 -17.64
N GLU A 175 4.64 7.49 -16.77
CA GLU A 175 4.21 8.90 -16.73
C GLU A 175 4.58 9.64 -18.03
N GLN A 176 5.84 9.56 -18.46
CA GLN A 176 6.35 10.36 -19.58
C GLN A 176 5.96 9.83 -20.96
N THR A 177 5.76 8.52 -21.12
CA THR A 177 5.46 7.89 -22.42
C THR A 177 3.98 7.61 -22.61
N HIS A 178 3.27 7.27 -21.53
CA HIS A 178 1.85 6.88 -21.58
C HIS A 178 0.91 7.81 -20.82
N GLY A 179 1.45 8.80 -20.10
CA GLY A 179 0.66 9.72 -19.30
C GLY A 179 -0.06 9.01 -18.16
N MET A 180 0.50 7.92 -17.63
CA MET A 180 -0.18 7.01 -16.70
C MET A 180 0.26 7.30 -15.26
N PRO A 181 -0.63 7.86 -14.40
CA PRO A 181 -0.35 8.06 -12.99
C PRO A 181 -0.40 6.76 -12.19
N GLN A 182 0.16 6.83 -10.98
CA GLN A 182 0.08 5.77 -9.98
C GLN A 182 -1.20 5.88 -9.14
N PRO A 183 -1.75 4.77 -8.64
CA PRO A 183 -2.87 4.82 -7.70
C PRO A 183 -2.41 5.21 -6.29
N MET A 184 -1.19 4.85 -5.90
CA MET A 184 -0.68 5.01 -4.53
C MET A 184 0.85 4.98 -4.51
N THR A 185 1.47 5.52 -3.47
CA THR A 185 2.91 5.44 -3.23
C THR A 185 3.18 5.46 -1.72
N GLY A 186 4.05 4.56 -1.27
CA GLY A 186 4.21 4.26 0.15
C GLY A 186 3.12 3.30 0.64
N ALA A 187 3.41 2.61 1.72
CA ALA A 187 2.49 1.65 2.34
C ALA A 187 2.69 1.59 3.85
N PHE A 188 1.65 1.19 4.56
CA PHE A 188 1.67 0.91 5.99
C PHE A 188 0.61 -0.15 6.32
N LEU A 189 0.76 -0.83 7.46
CA LEU A 189 -0.23 -1.74 8.01
C LEU A 189 -0.88 -1.09 9.24
N ALA A 190 -2.13 -1.44 9.54
CA ALA A 190 -2.68 -1.07 10.84
C ALA A 190 -1.80 -1.64 11.96
N PRO A 191 -1.53 -0.93 13.06
CA PRO A 191 -0.66 -1.45 14.13
C PRO A 191 -1.07 -2.82 14.68
N PHE A 192 -2.38 -3.08 14.75
CA PHE A 192 -2.90 -4.40 15.08
C PHE A 192 -2.54 -5.46 14.01
N ASP A 193 -2.67 -5.12 12.73
CA ASP A 193 -2.33 -6.01 11.61
C ASP A 193 -0.82 -6.31 11.55
N VAL A 194 0.05 -5.36 11.89
CA VAL A 194 1.50 -5.62 12.03
C VAL A 194 1.76 -6.76 13.02
N ILE A 195 1.13 -6.68 14.19
CA ILE A 195 1.28 -7.72 15.21
C ILE A 195 0.59 -9.01 14.74
N ALA A 196 -0.58 -8.92 14.12
CA ALA A 196 -1.35 -10.09 13.72
C ALA A 196 -0.74 -10.86 12.54
N ASP A 197 -0.29 -10.18 11.50
CA ASP A 197 0.18 -10.78 10.25
C ASP A 197 1.62 -11.24 10.37
N ALA A 198 2.50 -10.32 10.75
CA ALA A 198 3.93 -10.57 10.76
C ALA A 198 4.36 -11.31 12.02
N MET A 199 3.78 -10.99 13.18
CA MET A 199 4.36 -11.41 14.48
C MET A 199 3.64 -12.60 15.11
N ARG A 200 2.38 -12.46 15.52
CA ARG A 200 1.63 -13.43 16.35
C ARG A 200 0.83 -14.44 15.53
N GLY A 201 0.53 -14.14 14.26
CA GLY A 201 -0.41 -14.90 13.45
C GLY A 201 -1.86 -14.79 13.95
N LEU A 202 -2.82 -15.23 13.14
CA LEU A 202 -4.26 -15.16 13.44
C LEU A 202 -4.63 -15.91 14.73
N THR A 203 -4.05 -17.10 14.95
CA THR A 203 -4.38 -17.90 16.14
C THR A 203 -3.85 -17.23 17.41
N GLY A 204 -2.61 -16.74 17.36
CA GLY A 204 -1.97 -16.07 18.49
C GLY A 204 -2.69 -14.78 18.85
N ILE A 205 -2.92 -13.90 17.87
CA ILE A 205 -3.54 -12.59 18.12
C ILE A 205 -4.96 -12.72 18.67
N MET A 206 -5.78 -13.63 18.13
CA MET A 206 -7.16 -13.84 18.59
C MET A 206 -7.21 -14.38 20.02
N THR A 207 -6.21 -15.17 20.42
CA THR A 207 -6.06 -15.63 21.79
C THR A 207 -5.62 -14.50 22.73
N ASP A 208 -4.74 -13.62 22.26
CA ASP A 208 -4.14 -12.53 23.02
C ASP A 208 -5.14 -11.43 23.37
N LEU A 209 -6.21 -11.24 22.56
CA LEU A 209 -7.36 -10.38 22.87
C LEU A 209 -7.92 -10.65 24.27
N TYR A 210 -7.83 -11.90 24.75
CA TYR A 210 -8.34 -12.30 26.07
C TYR A 210 -7.22 -12.53 27.10
N ARG A 211 -6.07 -13.06 26.67
CA ARG A 211 -5.00 -13.47 27.60
C ARG A 211 -4.08 -12.33 28.01
N CYS A 212 -3.81 -11.38 27.11
CA CYS A 212 -2.91 -10.26 27.37
C CYS A 212 -3.37 -8.96 26.69
N PRO A 213 -4.64 -8.54 26.90
CA PRO A 213 -5.23 -7.40 26.20
C PRO A 213 -4.46 -6.09 26.40
N GLU A 214 -3.98 -5.83 27.62
CA GLU A 214 -3.24 -4.60 27.92
C GLU A 214 -1.87 -4.56 27.23
N LYS A 215 -1.20 -5.71 27.11
CA LYS A 215 0.09 -5.80 26.40
C LYS A 215 -0.09 -5.62 24.90
N LEU A 216 -1.15 -6.19 24.34
CA LEU A 216 -1.48 -6.02 22.93
C LEU A 216 -1.79 -4.55 22.60
N LYS A 217 -2.60 -3.87 23.42
CA LYS A 217 -2.88 -2.43 23.26
C LYS A 217 -1.61 -1.58 23.38
N ALA A 218 -0.77 -1.85 24.39
CA ALA A 218 0.51 -1.16 24.56
C ALA A 218 1.45 -1.37 23.36
N ALA A 219 1.52 -2.59 22.83
CA ALA A 219 2.32 -2.87 21.63
C ALA A 219 1.78 -2.13 20.39
N CYS A 220 0.46 -2.06 20.21
CA CYS A 220 -0.13 -1.27 19.13
C CYS A 220 0.27 0.20 19.23
N GLU A 221 0.26 0.80 20.43
CA GLU A 221 0.66 2.20 20.62
C GLU A 221 2.11 2.46 20.25
N VAL A 222 3.04 1.56 20.58
CA VAL A 222 4.45 1.67 20.19
C VAL A 222 4.60 1.55 18.67
N VAL A 223 3.89 0.60 18.06
CA VAL A 223 3.94 0.33 16.61
C VAL A 223 3.38 1.50 15.77
N VAL A 224 2.48 2.33 16.31
CA VAL A 224 1.95 3.52 15.60
C VAL A 224 3.08 4.39 15.02
N HIS A 225 4.06 4.73 15.86
CA HIS A 225 5.12 5.67 15.47
C HIS A 225 6.11 5.03 14.51
N GLU A 226 6.43 3.75 14.72
CA GLU A 226 7.32 2.98 13.86
C GLU A 226 6.77 2.90 12.43
N ILE A 227 5.49 2.58 12.31
CA ILE A 227 4.81 2.39 11.03
C ILE A 227 4.48 3.72 10.35
N ALA A 228 4.13 4.76 11.10
CA ALA A 228 3.95 6.09 10.54
C ALA A 228 5.26 6.64 9.94
N ASN A 229 6.40 6.47 10.63
CA ASN A 229 7.71 6.85 10.09
C ASN A 229 8.05 6.06 8.82
N PHE A 230 7.82 4.74 8.82
CA PHE A 230 8.01 3.90 7.62
C PHE A 230 7.14 4.35 6.44
N ALA A 231 5.86 4.64 6.69
CA ALA A 231 4.92 5.11 5.69
C ALA A 231 5.40 6.42 5.04
N LEU A 232 5.82 7.40 5.86
CA LEU A 232 6.31 8.69 5.38
C LEU A 232 7.66 8.59 4.66
N ALA A 233 8.52 7.65 5.06
CA ALA A 233 9.80 7.41 4.39
C ALA A 233 9.64 6.82 2.97
N THR A 234 8.53 6.12 2.72
CA THR A 234 8.25 5.45 1.44
C THR A 234 7.18 6.15 0.59
N ALA A 235 6.55 7.20 1.12
CA ALA A 235 5.51 7.97 0.44
C ALA A 235 6.02 8.82 -0.74
N ASP A 236 5.10 9.28 -1.60
CA ASP A 236 5.44 10.21 -2.69
C ASP A 236 5.89 11.55 -2.08
N PRO A 237 7.14 12.00 -2.32
CA PRO A 237 7.63 13.24 -1.74
C PRO A 237 6.87 14.49 -2.25
N PHE A 238 6.13 14.35 -3.35
CA PHE A 238 5.30 15.40 -3.94
C PHE A 238 3.84 15.38 -3.48
N ARG A 239 3.45 14.39 -2.66
CA ARG A 239 2.09 14.23 -2.14
C ARG A 239 1.00 14.17 -3.22
N ARG A 240 1.33 13.61 -4.38
CA ARG A 240 0.40 13.45 -5.51
C ARG A 240 -0.52 12.25 -5.30
N TYR A 241 -0.04 11.24 -4.59
CA TYR A 241 -0.69 9.94 -4.44
C TYR A 241 -0.97 9.61 -2.97
N PRO A 242 -2.06 8.88 -2.68
CA PRO A 242 -2.33 8.37 -1.35
C PRO A 242 -1.30 7.33 -0.91
N ILE A 243 -1.13 7.19 0.41
CA ILE A 243 -0.39 6.09 1.03
C ILE A 243 -1.33 4.89 1.16
N PHE A 244 -0.84 3.71 0.79
CA PHE A 244 -1.60 2.47 0.79
C PHE A 244 -1.68 1.82 2.19
N VAL A 245 -2.85 1.26 2.54
CA VAL A 245 -2.98 0.31 3.66
C VAL A 245 -3.92 -0.84 3.29
N PRO A 246 -3.47 -2.10 3.36
CA PRO A 246 -4.35 -3.25 3.44
C PRO A 246 -4.77 -3.51 4.88
N THR A 247 -6.07 -3.79 5.09
CA THR A 247 -6.60 -4.11 6.42
C THR A 247 -7.01 -5.57 6.48
N HIS A 248 -6.25 -6.41 7.16
CA HIS A 248 -6.43 -7.87 7.08
C HIS A 248 -7.30 -8.43 8.20
N LYS A 249 -7.25 -7.85 9.42
CA LYS A 249 -7.88 -8.47 10.59
C LYS A 249 -9.17 -7.81 11.07
N ALA A 250 -9.47 -6.59 10.61
CA ALA A 250 -10.67 -5.86 11.03
C ALA A 250 -11.97 -6.66 10.86
N MET A 251 -12.12 -7.41 9.75
CA MET A 251 -13.31 -8.22 9.46
C MET A 251 -13.57 -9.37 10.45
N PHE A 252 -12.55 -9.77 11.21
CA PHE A 252 -12.68 -10.87 12.18
C PHE A 252 -13.01 -10.39 13.60
N LEU A 253 -13.08 -9.07 13.82
CA LEU A 253 -13.34 -8.47 15.12
C LEU A 253 -14.80 -8.05 15.24
N SER A 254 -15.40 -8.30 16.42
CA SER A 254 -16.70 -7.69 16.77
C SER A 254 -16.56 -6.16 16.82
N PRO A 255 -17.67 -5.39 16.76
CA PRO A 255 -17.62 -3.93 16.93
C PRO A 255 -16.86 -3.50 18.19
N GLU A 256 -17.12 -4.16 19.31
CA GLU A 256 -16.47 -3.86 20.59
C GLU A 256 -14.96 -4.16 20.55
N GLN A 257 -14.57 -5.30 19.96
CA GLN A 257 -13.16 -5.65 19.81
C GLN A 257 -12.44 -4.72 18.83
N PHE A 258 -13.10 -4.33 17.74
CA PHE A 258 -12.56 -3.37 16.78
C PHE A 258 -12.29 -2.03 17.46
N ASP A 259 -13.26 -1.54 18.22
CA ASP A 259 -13.17 -0.27 18.94
C ASP A 259 -12.11 -0.27 20.04
N GLU A 260 -11.90 -1.42 20.70
CA GLU A 260 -10.91 -1.54 21.77
C GLU A 260 -9.49 -1.76 21.24
N PHE A 261 -9.30 -2.64 20.25
CA PHE A 261 -7.98 -3.17 19.89
C PHE A 261 -7.45 -2.69 18.53
N TYR A 262 -8.33 -2.33 17.59
CA TYR A 262 -7.93 -2.03 16.21
C TYR A 262 -7.98 -0.54 15.91
N TRP A 263 -9.16 0.06 16.11
CA TRP A 263 -9.46 1.43 15.69
C TRP A 263 -8.58 2.50 16.33
N PRO A 264 -8.31 2.49 17.66
CA PRO A 264 -7.58 3.59 18.29
C PRO A 264 -6.21 3.84 17.68
N SER A 265 -5.41 2.77 17.57
CA SER A 265 -4.08 2.85 16.97
C SER A 265 -4.12 3.07 15.45
N PHE A 266 -5.08 2.45 14.75
CA PHE A 266 -5.19 2.60 13.30
C PHE A 266 -5.58 4.03 12.90
N LYS A 267 -6.57 4.60 13.59
CA LYS A 267 -7.00 6.00 13.44
C LYS A 267 -5.83 6.95 13.69
N LYS A 268 -5.12 6.77 14.81
CA LYS A 268 -3.95 7.59 15.18
C LYS A 268 -2.89 7.58 14.08
N THR A 269 -2.58 6.41 13.51
CA THR A 269 -1.64 6.31 12.37
C THR A 269 -2.16 7.08 11.16
N ILE A 270 -3.43 6.92 10.77
CA ILE A 270 -4.01 7.65 9.62
C ILE A 270 -3.99 9.16 9.86
N GLU A 271 -4.35 9.62 11.05
CA GLU A 271 -4.35 11.04 11.41
C GLU A 271 -2.95 11.65 11.30
N ILE A 272 -1.90 10.96 11.76
CA ILE A 272 -0.50 11.38 11.58
C ILE A 272 -0.17 11.56 10.08
N LEU A 273 -0.57 10.62 9.22
CA LEU A 273 -0.30 10.71 7.78
C LEU A 273 -1.09 11.84 7.12
N ILE A 274 -2.33 12.08 7.55
CA ILE A 274 -3.16 13.19 7.05
C ILE A 274 -2.57 14.53 7.48
N GLU A 275 -2.11 14.66 8.74
CA GLU A 275 -1.41 15.84 9.24
C GLU A 275 -0.10 16.10 8.50
N ALA A 276 0.60 15.05 8.04
CA ALA A 276 1.77 15.18 7.17
C ALA A 276 1.45 15.65 5.72
N GLY A 277 0.16 15.82 5.41
CA GLY A 277 -0.34 16.29 4.12
C GLY A 277 -0.71 15.19 3.14
N TYR A 278 -0.75 13.92 3.56
CA TYR A 278 -1.11 12.80 2.69
C TYR A 278 -2.61 12.50 2.74
N THR A 279 -3.07 11.77 1.72
CA THR A 279 -4.31 11.01 1.78
C THR A 279 -3.98 9.53 1.96
N VAL A 280 -4.95 8.74 2.39
CA VAL A 280 -4.79 7.29 2.56
C VAL A 280 -5.72 6.56 1.60
N ARG A 281 -5.24 5.47 1.01
CA ARG A 281 -6.07 4.52 0.26
C ARG A 281 -6.10 3.22 1.04
N ALA A 282 -7.26 2.96 1.65
CA ALA A 282 -7.49 1.81 2.51
C ALA A 282 -8.23 0.72 1.73
N TYR A 283 -7.59 -0.44 1.61
CA TYR A 283 -8.26 -1.65 1.19
C TYR A 283 -8.96 -2.24 2.39
N LEU A 284 -10.28 -2.05 2.42
CA LEU A 284 -11.14 -2.56 3.47
C LEU A 284 -11.45 -4.03 3.16
N GLU A 285 -10.42 -4.88 3.27
CA GLU A 285 -10.52 -6.30 2.88
C GLU A 285 -11.55 -7.05 3.74
N GLY A 286 -12.31 -7.93 3.09
CA GLY A 286 -13.45 -8.60 3.70
C GLY A 286 -14.70 -7.71 3.82
N ASP A 287 -15.51 -7.97 4.84
CA ASP A 287 -16.72 -7.21 5.12
C ASP A 287 -16.49 -6.24 6.28
N TRP A 288 -16.48 -4.95 5.95
CA TRP A 288 -16.32 -3.85 6.90
C TRP A 288 -17.65 -3.24 7.37
N SER A 289 -18.81 -3.77 6.97
CA SER A 289 -20.12 -3.12 7.16
C SER A 289 -20.39 -2.67 8.61
N ALA A 290 -19.94 -3.45 9.60
CA ALA A 290 -20.08 -3.11 11.02
C ALA A 290 -19.23 -1.90 11.46
N HIS A 291 -18.14 -1.63 10.75
CA HIS A 291 -17.08 -0.69 11.14
C HIS A 291 -17.01 0.55 10.25
N LEU A 292 -17.66 0.56 9.07
CA LEU A 292 -17.58 1.65 8.08
C LEU A 292 -17.83 3.04 8.69
N HIS A 293 -18.76 3.15 9.64
CA HIS A 293 -19.11 4.42 10.28
C HIS A 293 -17.92 5.10 10.96
N ARG A 294 -16.91 4.34 11.41
CA ARG A 294 -15.69 4.83 12.04
C ARG A 294 -14.84 5.68 11.11
N LEU A 295 -14.85 5.40 9.80
CA LEU A 295 -14.13 6.19 8.79
C LEU A 295 -14.67 7.62 8.65
N ARG A 296 -15.84 7.92 9.23
CA ARG A 296 -16.37 9.30 9.34
C ARG A 296 -15.70 10.12 10.44
N GLU A 297 -15.00 9.49 11.38
CA GLU A 297 -14.23 10.21 12.40
C GLU A 297 -12.97 10.85 11.83
N LEU A 298 -12.46 10.31 10.72
CA LEU A 298 -11.33 10.86 9.99
C LEU A 298 -11.74 12.11 9.20
N PRO A 299 -10.81 13.03 8.89
CA PRO A 299 -11.11 14.21 8.10
C PRO A 299 -11.75 13.88 6.74
N LYS A 300 -12.76 14.67 6.36
CA LYS A 300 -13.51 14.51 5.11
C LYS A 300 -12.59 14.55 3.88
N GLY A 301 -12.81 13.63 2.93
CA GLY A 301 -12.10 13.61 1.64
C GLY A 301 -10.61 13.29 1.75
N LYS A 302 -10.21 12.56 2.80
CA LYS A 302 -8.80 12.17 3.03
C LYS A 302 -8.55 10.69 2.92
N VAL A 303 -9.60 9.88 2.84
CA VAL A 303 -9.49 8.42 2.69
C VAL A 303 -10.23 7.96 1.44
N VAL A 304 -9.57 7.15 0.63
CA VAL A 304 -10.20 6.31 -0.38
C VAL A 304 -10.49 4.96 0.25
N CYS A 305 -11.75 4.56 0.27
CA CYS A 305 -12.22 3.32 0.86
C CYS A 305 -12.52 2.33 -0.26
N ASP A 306 -11.56 1.45 -0.57
CA ASP A 306 -11.79 0.34 -1.50
C ASP A 306 -12.64 -0.72 -0.79
N ILE A 307 -13.88 -0.89 -1.24
CA ILE A 307 -14.84 -1.86 -0.69
C ILE A 307 -14.60 -3.19 -1.36
N ASP A 308 -14.20 -4.18 -0.58
CA ASP A 308 -13.87 -5.50 -1.11
C ASP A 308 -15.10 -6.29 -1.61
N SER A 309 -14.87 -7.39 -2.32
CA SER A 309 -15.90 -8.25 -2.90
C SER A 309 -16.88 -8.83 -1.86
N GLN A 310 -16.49 -8.94 -0.59
CA GLN A 310 -17.36 -9.39 0.50
C GLN A 310 -18.19 -8.26 1.10
N GLY A 311 -17.76 -7.02 0.99
CA GLY A 311 -18.50 -5.85 1.44
C GLY A 311 -19.65 -5.47 0.49
N ASP A 312 -20.56 -4.63 0.97
CA ASP A 312 -21.64 -4.06 0.17
C ASP A 312 -21.38 -2.59 -0.18
N ILE A 313 -21.14 -2.33 -1.46
CA ILE A 313 -20.87 -0.99 -2.00
C ILE A 313 -22.06 -0.03 -1.80
N PHE A 314 -23.30 -0.55 -1.77
CA PHE A 314 -24.49 0.29 -1.58
C PHE A 314 -24.61 0.76 -0.12
N THR A 315 -24.38 -0.15 0.83
CA THR A 315 -24.25 0.20 2.26
C THR A 315 -23.10 1.18 2.48
N ALA A 316 -21.95 0.98 1.81
CA ALA A 316 -20.84 1.93 1.88
C ALA A 316 -21.23 3.32 1.35
N LYS A 317 -21.99 3.41 0.25
CA LYS A 317 -22.52 4.67 -0.27
C LYS A 317 -23.45 5.37 0.72
N GLU A 318 -24.32 4.63 1.40
CA GLU A 318 -25.22 5.19 2.42
C GLU A 318 -24.43 5.79 3.59
N ILE A 319 -23.40 5.08 4.08
CA ILE A 319 -22.64 5.48 5.27
C ILE A 319 -21.59 6.54 4.94
N LEU A 320 -20.86 6.41 3.84
CA LEU A 320 -19.66 7.21 3.53
C LEU A 320 -19.85 8.20 2.38
N GLY A 321 -20.93 8.09 1.60
CA GLY A 321 -21.19 8.92 0.44
C GLY A 321 -21.14 10.42 0.78
N GLY A 322 -20.37 11.17 0.00
CA GLY A 322 -20.18 12.61 0.23
C GLY A 322 -19.31 12.95 1.45
N TYR A 323 -18.67 11.96 2.08
CA TYR A 323 -17.77 12.13 3.22
C TYR A 323 -16.37 11.56 2.99
N GLN A 324 -16.25 10.30 2.54
CA GLN A 324 -15.01 9.74 2.02
C GLN A 324 -15.20 9.31 0.56
N CYS A 325 -14.09 9.19 -0.18
CA CYS A 325 -14.13 8.64 -1.52
C CYS A 325 -14.30 7.12 -1.41
N ILE A 326 -15.19 6.55 -2.22
CA ILE A 326 -15.44 5.11 -2.25
C ILE A 326 -14.88 4.55 -3.55
N ALA A 327 -14.22 3.39 -3.49
CA ALA A 327 -13.77 2.67 -4.67
C ALA A 327 -14.32 1.24 -4.66
N GLY A 328 -14.60 0.70 -5.86
CA GLY A 328 -14.98 -0.70 -6.04
C GLY A 328 -16.34 -0.87 -6.68
N GLY A 329 -17.10 -1.85 -6.19
CA GLY A 329 -18.47 -2.14 -6.61
C GLY A 329 -18.59 -3.23 -7.67
N VAL A 330 -17.50 -3.67 -8.30
CA VAL A 330 -17.52 -4.83 -9.21
C VAL A 330 -16.92 -6.04 -8.48
N LYS A 331 -17.69 -7.12 -8.34
CA LYS A 331 -17.20 -8.32 -7.65
C LYS A 331 -16.18 -9.09 -8.50
N ASP A 332 -15.20 -9.70 -7.84
CA ASP A 332 -14.19 -10.55 -8.48
C ASP A 332 -14.82 -11.66 -9.33
N SER A 333 -15.89 -12.28 -8.83
CA SER A 333 -16.63 -13.32 -9.57
C SER A 333 -17.25 -12.79 -10.87
N GLN A 334 -17.64 -11.51 -10.93
CA GLN A 334 -18.17 -10.91 -12.16
C GLN A 334 -17.06 -10.67 -13.18
N LEU A 335 -15.88 -10.24 -12.73
CA LEU A 335 -14.70 -10.07 -13.59
C LEU A 335 -14.21 -11.40 -14.18
N ILE A 336 -14.23 -12.46 -13.37
CA ILE A 336 -13.70 -13.79 -13.73
C ILE A 336 -14.73 -14.64 -14.50
N LEU A 337 -15.98 -14.69 -14.01
CA LEU A 337 -16.99 -15.65 -14.48
C LEU A 337 -18.15 -14.98 -15.24
N GLY A 338 -18.35 -13.67 -15.06
CA GLY A 338 -19.44 -12.94 -15.70
C GLY A 338 -19.32 -12.86 -17.23
N THR A 339 -20.37 -12.32 -17.83
CA THR A 339 -20.42 -11.99 -19.26
C THR A 339 -20.33 -10.47 -19.48
N PRO A 340 -19.88 -10.01 -20.66
CA PRO A 340 -19.87 -8.58 -21.01
C PRO A 340 -21.21 -7.87 -20.77
N GLN A 341 -22.33 -8.54 -21.08
CA GLN A 341 -23.67 -7.98 -20.89
C GLN A 341 -24.03 -7.80 -19.41
N GLN A 342 -23.68 -8.78 -18.57
CA GLN A 342 -23.86 -8.68 -17.12
C GLN A 342 -22.98 -7.57 -16.55
N MET A 343 -21.72 -7.48 -17.00
CA MET A 343 -20.80 -6.44 -16.58
C MET A 343 -21.34 -5.05 -16.93
N ARG A 344 -21.76 -4.84 -18.18
CA ARG A 344 -22.35 -3.57 -18.63
C ARG A 344 -23.58 -3.18 -17.81
N SER A 345 -24.48 -4.14 -17.56
CA SER A 345 -25.71 -3.89 -16.80
C SER A 345 -25.41 -3.51 -15.35
N HIS A 346 -24.44 -4.18 -14.73
CA HIS A 346 -24.01 -3.91 -13.36
C HIS A 346 -23.28 -2.57 -13.23
N VAL A 347 -22.36 -2.27 -14.14
CA VAL A 347 -21.64 -0.99 -14.16
C VAL A 347 -22.60 0.18 -14.39
N LYS A 348 -23.59 0.03 -15.28
CA LYS A 348 -24.65 1.02 -15.44
C LYS A 348 -25.37 1.31 -14.11
N LEU A 349 -25.75 0.25 -13.38
CA LEU A 349 -26.39 0.40 -12.06
C LEU A 349 -25.49 1.18 -11.09
N LEU A 350 -24.20 0.86 -11.01
CA LEU A 350 -23.25 1.56 -10.15
C LEU A 350 -23.13 3.05 -10.52
N CYS A 351 -23.04 3.37 -11.82
CA CYS A 351 -22.98 4.75 -12.30
C CYS A 351 -24.24 5.54 -11.90
N GLU A 352 -25.42 4.96 -12.09
CA GLU A 352 -26.72 5.61 -11.82
C GLU A 352 -27.08 5.70 -10.31
N THR A 353 -26.37 4.97 -9.44
CA THR A 353 -26.67 4.90 -8.00
C THR A 353 -25.53 5.38 -7.12
N VAL A 354 -24.44 4.60 -7.02
CA VAL A 354 -23.28 4.89 -6.18
C VAL A 354 -22.53 6.12 -6.72
N GLY A 355 -22.33 6.14 -8.04
CA GLY A 355 -21.56 7.17 -8.73
C GLY A 355 -22.29 8.50 -8.91
N LYS A 356 -23.61 8.57 -8.81
CA LYS A 356 -24.41 9.73 -9.28
C LYS A 356 -23.97 11.11 -8.75
N ASP A 357 -23.41 11.19 -7.53
CA ASP A 357 -23.05 12.44 -6.85
C ASP A 357 -21.52 12.72 -6.81
N GLY A 358 -20.72 11.98 -7.58
CA GLY A 358 -19.27 12.02 -7.48
C GLY A 358 -18.72 11.30 -6.24
N GLY A 359 -17.40 11.44 -6.00
CA GLY A 359 -16.72 10.80 -4.86
C GLY A 359 -16.68 9.27 -4.92
N PHE A 360 -16.76 8.71 -6.12
CA PHE A 360 -16.77 7.27 -6.38
C PHE A 360 -15.80 6.93 -7.51
N MET A 361 -15.09 5.82 -7.37
CA MET A 361 -14.21 5.24 -8.38
C MET A 361 -14.63 3.81 -8.68
N ILE A 362 -14.75 3.46 -9.96
CA ILE A 362 -15.03 2.07 -10.32
C ILE A 362 -13.73 1.25 -10.24
N SER A 363 -13.83 0.13 -9.55
CA SER A 363 -12.77 -0.86 -9.36
C SER A 363 -13.41 -2.24 -9.14
N GLY A 364 -12.58 -3.28 -8.96
CA GLY A 364 -12.99 -4.59 -8.46
C GLY A 364 -13.43 -4.50 -6.98
N GLY A 365 -13.15 -5.51 -6.17
CA GLY A 365 -13.07 -5.30 -4.73
C GLY A 365 -11.86 -4.40 -4.42
N CYS A 366 -10.84 -4.98 -3.80
CA CYS A 366 -9.56 -4.30 -3.59
C CYS A 366 -8.60 -4.36 -4.80
N ASN A 367 -8.88 -5.21 -5.80
CA ASN A 367 -8.03 -5.38 -6.98
C ASN A 367 -8.80 -5.87 -8.20
N PHE A 368 -8.17 -5.83 -9.37
CA PHE A 368 -8.57 -6.70 -10.48
C PHE A 368 -7.82 -8.04 -10.39
N PRO A 369 -8.53 -9.17 -10.21
CA PRO A 369 -7.92 -10.49 -10.11
C PRO A 369 -7.13 -10.84 -11.37
N TYR A 370 -6.02 -11.57 -11.22
CA TYR A 370 -5.20 -11.98 -12.37
C TYR A 370 -5.93 -12.89 -13.37
N THR A 371 -7.03 -13.51 -12.95
CA THR A 371 -7.94 -14.32 -13.79
C THR A 371 -9.10 -13.52 -14.41
N THR A 372 -9.04 -12.18 -14.37
CA THR A 372 -10.03 -11.32 -15.04
C THR A 372 -10.07 -11.63 -16.53
N LYS A 373 -11.27 -11.63 -17.11
CA LYS A 373 -11.46 -11.77 -18.56
C LYS A 373 -11.32 -10.41 -19.25
N ALA A 374 -10.55 -10.36 -20.34
CA ALA A 374 -10.29 -9.12 -21.09
C ALA A 374 -11.59 -8.49 -21.61
N GLU A 375 -12.53 -9.31 -22.11
CA GLU A 375 -13.83 -8.86 -22.60
C GLU A 375 -14.72 -8.28 -21.49
N ASN A 376 -14.56 -8.74 -20.25
CA ASN A 376 -15.28 -8.20 -19.10
C ASN A 376 -14.68 -6.87 -18.66
N LEU A 377 -13.35 -6.74 -18.63
CA LEU A 377 -12.71 -5.45 -18.33
C LEU A 377 -13.05 -4.41 -19.40
N ARG A 378 -13.04 -4.79 -20.69
CA ARG A 378 -13.46 -3.92 -21.79
C ARG A 378 -14.91 -3.48 -21.62
N ALA A 379 -15.83 -4.41 -21.35
CA ALA A 379 -17.24 -4.08 -21.10
C ALA A 379 -17.45 -3.16 -19.89
N LEU A 380 -16.63 -3.29 -18.84
CA LEU A 380 -16.62 -2.38 -17.70
C LEU A 380 -16.22 -0.98 -18.15
N ILE A 381 -15.08 -0.84 -18.85
CA ILE A 381 -14.57 0.44 -19.32
C ILE A 381 -15.60 1.14 -20.21
N ASP A 382 -16.11 0.44 -21.23
CA ASP A 382 -17.07 1.01 -22.18
C ASP A 382 -18.35 1.48 -21.47
N ALA A 383 -18.83 0.73 -20.47
CA ALA A 383 -19.99 1.10 -19.67
C ALA A 383 -19.73 2.34 -18.79
N VAL A 384 -18.52 2.51 -18.24
CA VAL A 384 -18.16 3.74 -17.51
C VAL A 384 -18.13 4.95 -18.44
N LEU A 385 -17.57 4.79 -19.65
CA LEU A 385 -17.50 5.87 -20.63
C LEU A 385 -18.88 6.27 -21.18
N GLU A 386 -19.84 5.35 -21.17
CA GLU A 386 -21.23 5.62 -21.59
C GLU A 386 -22.09 6.20 -20.45
N PHE A 387 -22.05 5.59 -19.26
CA PHE A 387 -22.99 5.89 -18.17
C PHE A 387 -22.38 6.69 -17.02
N GLY A 388 -21.05 6.75 -16.93
CA GLY A 388 -20.33 7.38 -15.82
C GLY A 388 -19.87 8.81 -16.12
N VAL A 389 -20.32 9.43 -17.20
CA VAL A 389 -20.00 10.82 -17.54
C VAL A 389 -20.89 11.77 -16.74
N TYR A 390 -20.28 12.77 -16.10
CA TYR A 390 -20.99 13.80 -15.34
C TYR A 390 -21.17 15.07 -16.18
N ASP A 391 -20.06 15.76 -16.43
CA ASP A 391 -20.01 17.01 -17.20
C ASP A 391 -18.66 17.08 -17.93
N SER A 392 -18.68 16.85 -19.23
CA SER A 392 -17.47 16.86 -20.06
C SER A 392 -16.81 18.25 -20.20
N SER A 393 -17.45 19.33 -19.72
CA SER A 393 -16.83 20.66 -19.65
C SER A 393 -15.86 20.81 -18.47
N ILE A 394 -15.97 19.94 -17.47
CA ILE A 394 -15.07 19.90 -16.32
C ILE A 394 -13.73 19.30 -16.78
N SER A 395 -12.62 19.92 -16.39
CA SER A 395 -11.27 19.41 -16.67
C SER A 395 -10.42 19.56 -15.42
N PRO A 396 -10.53 18.62 -14.45
CA PRO A 396 -9.82 18.73 -13.19
C PRO A 396 -8.31 18.75 -13.46
N GLN A 397 -7.60 19.69 -12.83
CA GLN A 397 -6.16 19.80 -12.95
C GLN A 397 -5.49 19.16 -11.72
N PRO A 398 -4.28 18.59 -11.87
CA PRO A 398 -3.54 18.10 -10.72
C PRO A 398 -3.28 19.21 -9.70
N ARG A 399 -3.34 18.86 -8.42
CA ARG A 399 -2.94 19.74 -7.33
C ARG A 399 -1.46 20.09 -7.47
N LYS A 400 -1.10 21.30 -7.05
CA LYS A 400 0.30 21.73 -7.04
C LYS A 400 1.09 20.84 -6.08
N PRO A 401 2.22 20.26 -6.52
CA PRO A 401 3.10 19.52 -5.63
C PRO A 401 3.55 20.37 -4.45
N ASP A 402 3.51 19.80 -3.24
CA ASP A 402 4.14 20.36 -2.06
C ASP A 402 5.28 19.44 -1.64
N PRO A 403 6.55 19.81 -1.88
CA PRO A 403 7.70 19.00 -1.49
C PRO A 403 8.18 19.27 -0.06
N GLN A 404 7.62 20.27 0.65
CA GLN A 404 8.13 20.65 1.97
C GLN A 404 7.71 19.61 3.01
N ARG A 405 8.66 19.04 3.74
CA ARG A 405 8.35 18.18 4.89
C ARG A 405 7.75 19.04 6.00
N GLN A 406 6.56 18.66 6.47
CA GLN A 406 5.92 19.30 7.61
C GLN A 406 6.21 18.45 8.85
N ALA A 407 6.60 19.10 9.95
CA ALA A 407 6.71 18.42 11.22
C ALA A 407 5.30 18.05 11.70
N VAL A 408 5.11 16.80 12.11
CA VAL A 408 3.83 16.30 12.64
C VAL A 408 3.94 16.27 14.17
N PRO A 409 3.24 17.15 14.92
CA PRO A 409 3.41 17.27 16.36
C PRO A 409 3.18 15.97 17.15
N GLY A 410 2.31 15.08 16.65
CA GLY A 410 1.99 13.81 17.28
C GLY A 410 2.84 12.62 16.86
N LEU A 411 3.85 12.82 16.00
CA LEU A 411 4.74 11.74 15.54
C LEU A 411 6.06 11.78 16.30
N GLU A 412 6.33 10.72 17.06
CA GLU A 412 7.65 10.53 17.65
C GLU A 412 8.70 10.31 16.55
N PRO A 413 9.90 10.90 16.68
CA PRO A 413 10.95 10.73 15.69
C PRO A 413 11.38 9.27 15.63
N GLN A 414 11.64 8.80 14.40
CA GLN A 414 12.19 7.48 14.17
C GLN A 414 13.47 7.26 15.02
N GLN A 415 13.57 6.09 15.64
CA GLN A 415 14.77 5.71 16.38
C GLN A 415 15.95 5.50 15.41
N MET A 416 17.16 5.70 15.93
CA MET A 416 18.42 5.41 15.21
C MET A 416 19.09 4.19 15.85
N LEU A 417 19.71 3.33 15.04
CA LEU A 417 20.47 2.18 15.55
C LEU A 417 21.78 2.66 16.19
N THR A 418 22.44 3.61 15.53
CA THR A 418 23.64 4.28 15.99
C THR A 418 23.43 5.80 15.96
N PRO A 419 23.02 6.42 17.08
CA PRO A 419 22.83 7.87 17.16
C PRO A 419 24.12 8.63 16.81
N TRP A 420 23.98 9.79 16.16
CA TRP A 420 25.12 10.63 15.78
C TRP A 420 26.03 10.98 16.97
N ALA A 421 25.46 11.21 18.16
CA ALA A 421 26.23 11.50 19.37
C ALA A 421 27.24 10.39 19.72
N SER A 422 26.84 9.12 19.58
CA SER A 422 27.74 7.98 19.74
C SER A 422 28.85 8.00 18.69
N LYS A 423 28.49 8.25 17.43
CA LYS A 423 29.45 8.30 16.34
C LYS A 423 30.45 9.45 16.47
N LEU A 424 29.99 10.63 16.87
CA LEU A 424 30.82 11.81 17.12
C LEU A 424 31.84 11.54 18.22
N SER A 425 31.44 10.84 19.29
CA SER A 425 32.33 10.45 20.37
C SER A 425 33.44 9.49 19.89
N GLU A 426 33.11 8.53 19.02
CA GLU A 426 34.11 7.63 18.42
C GLU A 426 35.12 8.37 17.54
N LEU A 427 34.66 9.40 16.82
CA LEU A 427 35.50 10.22 15.96
C LEU A 427 36.42 11.19 16.73
N GLY A 428 36.10 11.48 17.99
CA GLY A 428 36.81 12.48 18.80
C GLY A 428 36.50 13.93 18.38
N GLY A 429 35.35 14.16 17.76
CA GLY A 429 34.93 15.45 17.21
C GLY A 429 35.06 15.56 15.68
N VAL A 430 34.59 16.68 15.13
CA VAL A 430 34.65 16.99 13.69
C VAL A 430 35.43 18.29 13.49
N GLN A 431 36.33 18.32 12.50
CA GLN A 431 37.13 19.51 12.18
C GLN A 431 36.41 20.52 11.25
N GLY A 432 35.41 20.04 10.49
CA GLY A 432 34.64 20.83 9.51
C GLY A 432 33.19 21.04 9.92
N ASP A 433 32.30 21.12 8.94
CA ASP A 433 30.86 21.26 9.17
C ASP A 433 30.25 19.94 9.69
N GLU A 434 30.02 19.87 11.00
CA GLU A 434 29.39 18.72 11.64
C GLU A 434 27.98 18.44 11.10
N ALA A 435 27.22 19.48 10.73
CA ALA A 435 25.84 19.32 10.31
C ALA A 435 25.74 18.55 8.98
N LEU A 436 26.68 18.77 8.05
CA LEU A 436 26.73 18.03 6.78
C LEU A 436 27.01 16.54 7.01
N ILE A 437 27.91 16.21 7.94
CA ILE A 437 28.25 14.82 8.26
C ILE A 437 27.11 14.14 9.02
N ARG A 438 26.58 14.81 10.05
CA ARG A 438 25.45 14.34 10.84
C ARG A 438 24.24 14.02 9.97
N THR A 439 23.86 14.95 9.08
CA THR A 439 22.68 14.77 8.21
C THR A 439 22.83 13.53 7.33
N SER A 440 24.03 13.30 6.78
CA SER A 440 24.30 12.14 5.93
C SER A 440 24.29 10.82 6.74
N TRP A 441 24.83 10.85 7.96
CA TRP A 441 24.82 9.71 8.88
C TRP A 441 23.39 9.32 9.29
N GLU A 442 22.62 10.30 9.77
CA GLU A 442 21.23 10.11 10.21
C GLU A 442 20.32 9.66 9.06
N GLN A 443 20.60 10.10 7.83
CA GLN A 443 19.89 9.60 6.65
C GLN A 443 20.14 8.10 6.42
N LEU A 444 21.40 7.64 6.50
CA LEU A 444 21.74 6.23 6.33
C LEU A 444 21.15 5.36 7.47
N GLU A 445 21.21 5.85 8.70
CA GLU A 445 20.59 5.21 9.86
C GLU A 445 19.07 5.08 9.70
N SER A 446 18.40 6.15 9.27
CA SER A 446 16.96 6.13 9.00
C SER A 446 16.60 5.14 7.89
N MET A 447 17.40 5.07 6.81
CA MET A 447 17.21 4.09 5.74
C MET A 447 17.38 2.64 6.23
N ALA A 448 18.43 2.37 7.01
CA ALA A 448 18.69 1.04 7.58
C ALA A 448 17.57 0.60 8.54
N TYR A 449 17.09 1.51 9.38
CA TYR A 449 16.02 1.23 10.31
C TYR A 449 14.67 1.02 9.61
N ASN A 450 14.33 1.81 8.58
CA ASN A 450 13.14 1.56 7.76
C ASN A 450 13.20 0.22 7.03
N TRP A 451 14.38 -0.19 6.55
CA TRP A 451 14.57 -1.51 5.94
C TRP A 451 14.25 -2.65 6.92
N MET A 452 14.48 -2.50 8.23
CA MET A 452 14.10 -3.53 9.20
C MET A 452 12.58 -3.70 9.29
N TRP A 453 11.87 -2.58 9.36
CA TRP A 453 10.40 -2.56 9.45
C TRP A 453 9.72 -3.02 8.16
N GLN A 454 10.40 -2.98 7.01
CA GLN A 454 9.87 -3.55 5.77
C GLN A 454 9.52 -5.04 5.88
N TRP A 455 10.14 -5.79 6.79
CA TRP A 455 9.89 -7.23 6.94
C TRP A 455 8.72 -7.56 7.88
N VAL A 456 8.12 -6.55 8.49
CA VAL A 456 6.84 -6.67 9.22
C VAL A 456 5.65 -6.11 8.42
N MET A 457 5.92 -5.66 7.20
CA MET A 457 5.02 -5.03 6.23
C MET A 457 4.70 -6.03 5.11
#